data_AF-M8B4Z0-F1
#
_entry.id   AF-M8B4Z0-F1
#
_cell.length_a   1.000
_cell.length_b   1.000
_cell.length_c   1.000
_cell.angle_alpha   90.00
_cell.angle_beta   90.00
_cell.angle_gamma   90.00
#
_symmetry.space_group_name_H-M   'P 1'
#
loop_
_entity.id
_entity.type
_entity.pdbx_description
1 polymer ?
#
loop_
_entity_poly.entity_id
_entity_poly.type
_entity_poly.pdbx_seq_one_letter_code
_entity_poly.pdbx_strand_id
1 'polypeptide(L)'
;MSKCTTVKFTVKFLVVASGENSAENIPMFPGLENFPACLIFGDLSQHGITRPKMGPMTLKSETGRSAVIDVGTVGLMKKGIIKVQGSISKIKGNIVKFQCSKRMSFDAIVFATGYKSTANMWLKVYVFLLQNGETMLNGNGLPIQKYPNHWKGENGL
;
A
#
# COMPACT_ATOMS: atom_id res chain seq x y z
N MET A 1 5.35 -27.35 -19.38
CA MET A 1 4.43 -27.30 -18.21
C MET A 1 5.24 -27.71 -16.98
N SER A 2 5.45 -26.82 -16.01
CA SER A 2 6.15 -27.19 -14.76
C SER A 2 5.22 -28.04 -13.89
N LYS A 3 5.74 -29.17 -13.37
CA LYS A 3 5.03 -29.98 -12.37
C LYS A 3 4.98 -29.19 -11.06
N CYS A 4 3.79 -28.77 -10.64
CA CYS A 4 3.57 -28.21 -9.31
C CYS A 4 3.44 -29.36 -8.32
N THR A 5 4.40 -29.50 -7.42
CA THR A 5 4.36 -30.50 -6.35
C THR A 5 3.75 -29.87 -5.10
N THR A 6 2.57 -30.34 -4.70
CA THR A 6 1.92 -29.92 -3.46
C THR A 6 2.38 -30.81 -2.31
N VAL A 7 2.97 -30.21 -1.28
CA VAL A 7 3.34 -30.91 -0.02
C VAL A 7 2.40 -30.46 1.09
N LYS A 8 1.88 -31.41 1.89
CA LYS A 8 0.96 -31.14 3.00
C LYS A 8 1.66 -31.35 4.33
N PHE A 9 1.45 -30.42 5.26
CA PHE A 9 1.96 -30.48 6.64
C PHE A 9 0.82 -30.21 7.62
N THR A 10 0.93 -30.73 8.85
CA THR A 10 0.05 -30.41 9.97
C THR A 10 0.89 -29.75 11.06
N VAL A 11 0.50 -28.57 11.51
CA VAL A 11 1.21 -27.80 12.53
C VAL A 11 0.22 -27.32 13.60
N LYS A 12 0.69 -27.16 14.84
CA LYS A 12 -0.13 -26.56 15.92
C LYS A 12 -0.29 -25.04 15.74
N PHE A 13 0.75 -24.39 15.23
CA PHE A 13 0.78 -22.95 14.97
C PHE A 13 1.50 -22.70 13.64
N LEU A 14 1.00 -21.75 12.85
CA LEU A 14 1.61 -21.30 11.60
C LEU A 14 1.86 -19.79 11.70
N VAL A 15 3.13 -19.38 11.66
CA VAL A 15 3.51 -17.96 11.60
C VAL A 15 3.79 -17.61 10.15
N VAL A 16 2.98 -16.71 9.59
CA VAL A 16 3.13 -16.20 8.24
C VAL A 16 3.80 -14.83 8.28
N ALA A 17 5.04 -14.75 7.79
CA ALA A 17 5.82 -13.52 7.67
C ALA A 17 6.09 -13.17 6.19
N SER A 18 5.06 -13.21 5.35
CA SER A 18 5.15 -13.06 3.88
C SER A 18 5.55 -11.66 3.39
N GLY A 19 5.94 -10.77 4.29
CA GLY A 19 6.34 -9.42 3.96
C GLY A 19 5.17 -8.54 3.54
N GLU A 20 4.65 -7.77 4.49
CA GLU A 20 4.24 -6.40 4.21
C GLU A 20 5.19 -5.51 5.00
N ASN A 21 5.80 -4.52 4.35
CA ASN A 21 6.60 -3.52 5.05
C ASN A 21 5.68 -2.71 5.97
N SER A 22 5.45 -3.14 7.22
CA SER A 22 5.78 -2.47 8.49
C SER A 22 5.20 -3.30 9.64
N ALA A 23 6.02 -3.80 10.56
CA ALA A 23 5.56 -3.95 11.93
C ALA A 23 5.40 -2.53 12.49
N GLU A 24 4.19 -2.16 12.88
CA GLU A 24 3.88 -0.81 13.35
C GLU A 24 4.41 -0.62 14.76
N ASN A 25 5.41 0.26 14.91
CA ASN A 25 5.81 0.80 16.21
C ASN A 25 5.66 2.33 16.19
N ILE A 26 4.48 2.81 15.76
CA ILE A 26 4.14 4.22 15.83
C ILE A 26 3.16 4.38 16.99
N PRO A 27 3.59 4.96 18.11
CA PRO A 27 2.71 5.13 19.25
C PRO A 27 1.61 6.14 18.90
N MET A 28 0.35 5.70 18.97
CA MET A 28 -0.82 6.53 18.72
C MET A 28 -1.14 7.30 20.01
N PHE A 29 -0.90 8.61 20.02
CA PHE A 29 -1.34 9.52 21.07
C PHE A 29 -2.43 10.44 20.53
N PRO A 30 -3.40 10.88 21.35
CA PRO A 30 -4.46 11.79 20.91
C PRO A 30 -3.90 13.00 20.15
N GLY A 31 -4.39 13.23 18.92
CA GLY A 31 -3.94 14.32 18.05
C GLY A 31 -2.86 13.96 17.04
N LEU A 32 -2.17 12.82 17.16
CA LEU A 32 -1.19 12.36 16.18
C LEU A 32 -1.82 12.02 14.83
N GLU A 33 -3.04 11.45 14.83
CA GLU A 33 -3.84 11.21 13.62
C GLU A 33 -4.12 12.49 12.81
N ASN A 34 -4.12 13.64 13.49
CA ASN A 34 -4.37 14.94 12.90
C ASN A 34 -3.08 15.75 12.65
N PHE A 35 -1.90 15.20 12.96
CA PHE A 35 -0.64 15.94 12.85
C PHE A 35 -0.36 16.33 11.40
N PRO A 36 -0.26 17.64 11.09
CA PRO A 36 -0.20 18.09 9.71
C PRO A 36 1.21 17.93 9.13
N ALA A 37 1.33 17.12 8.07
CA ALA A 37 2.53 17.07 7.21
C ALA A 37 2.92 18.46 6.61
N CYS A 38 2.02 19.44 6.69
CA CYS A 38 2.22 20.83 6.26
C CYS A 38 3.43 21.51 6.94
N LEU A 39 3.76 21.13 8.18
CA LEU A 39 4.83 21.77 8.95
C LEU A 39 6.22 21.63 8.30
N ILE A 40 6.42 20.61 7.45
CA ILE A 40 7.74 20.32 6.86
C ILE A 40 7.84 20.82 5.41
N PHE A 41 6.78 20.69 4.61
CA PHE A 41 6.85 20.93 3.16
C PHE A 41 6.11 22.16 2.63
N GLY A 42 5.19 22.72 3.43
CA GLY A 42 4.21 23.70 2.98
C GLY A 42 3.17 23.09 2.02
N ASP A 43 2.47 23.94 1.27
CA ASP A 43 1.50 23.50 0.27
C ASP A 43 2.16 23.11 -1.06
N LEU A 44 1.97 21.85 -1.46
CA LEU A 44 2.46 21.26 -2.72
C LEU A 44 1.38 21.17 -3.79
N SER A 45 0.17 21.69 -3.54
CA SER A 45 -0.95 21.70 -4.49
C SER A 45 -0.58 22.37 -5.82
N GLN A 46 0.16 23.49 -5.75
CA GLN A 46 0.70 24.20 -6.91
C GLN A 46 1.67 23.36 -7.75
N HIS A 47 2.26 22.30 -7.17
CA HIS A 47 3.13 21.34 -7.83
C HIS A 47 2.38 20.03 -8.18
N GLY A 48 1.05 20.01 -8.10
CA GLY A 48 0.23 18.86 -8.49
C GLY A 48 0.10 17.75 -7.46
N ILE A 49 0.59 17.94 -6.23
CA ILE A 49 0.41 16.99 -5.12
C ILE A 49 -0.69 17.50 -4.19
N THR A 50 -1.84 16.83 -4.23
CA THR A 50 -2.96 17.13 -3.33
C THR A 50 -2.81 16.35 -2.03
N ARG A 51 -3.06 17.04 -0.91
CA ARG A 51 -3.07 16.40 0.41
C ARG A 51 -4.21 15.38 0.50
N PRO A 52 -3.95 14.13 0.96
CA PRO A 52 -5.02 13.19 1.27
C PRO A 52 -5.96 13.77 2.34
N LYS A 53 -7.26 13.46 2.24
CA LYS A 53 -8.25 13.86 3.26
C LYS A 53 -7.98 13.20 4.61
N MET A 54 -7.41 11.99 4.59
CA MET A 54 -7.06 11.23 5.78
C MET A 54 -5.61 11.48 6.19
N GLY A 55 -5.35 11.56 7.49
CA GLY A 55 -3.99 11.64 8.03
C GLY A 55 -3.17 10.40 7.68
N PRO A 56 -1.83 10.49 7.65
CA PRO A 56 -0.97 9.37 7.23
C PRO A 56 -1.15 8.13 8.12
N MET A 57 -1.37 8.33 9.43
CA MET A 57 -1.61 7.24 10.39
C MET A 57 -2.96 6.56 10.14
N THR A 58 -4.03 7.33 9.98
CA THR A 58 -5.36 6.80 9.65
C THR A 58 -5.34 6.09 8.30
N LEU A 59 -4.71 6.68 7.30
CA LEU A 59 -4.57 6.09 5.96
C LEU A 59 -3.84 4.73 6.03
N LYS A 60 -2.75 4.66 6.79
CA LYS A 60 -2.00 3.41 6.99
C LYS A 60 -2.84 2.36 7.71
N SER A 61 -3.50 2.72 8.81
CA SER A 61 -4.35 1.80 9.56
C SER A 61 -5.54 1.26 8.76
N GLU A 62 -6.14 2.07 7.88
CA GLU A 62 -7.32 1.66 7.12
C GLU A 62 -6.99 0.94 5.81
N THR A 63 -5.88 1.31 5.16
CA THR A 63 -5.55 0.80 3.81
C THR A 63 -4.32 -0.10 3.77
N GLY A 64 -3.59 -0.22 4.88
CA GLY A 64 -2.27 -0.85 4.94
C GLY A 64 -1.16 -0.04 4.26
N ARG A 65 -1.47 1.18 3.75
CA ARG A 65 -0.55 2.00 2.96
C ARG A 65 -0.24 3.34 3.63
N SER A 66 1.05 3.67 3.70
CA SER A 66 1.50 4.99 4.12
C SER A 66 1.73 5.87 2.90
N ALA A 67 1.17 7.08 2.89
CA ALA A 67 1.55 8.10 1.94
C ALA A 67 2.85 8.76 2.41
N VAL A 68 3.99 8.26 1.91
CA VAL A 68 5.32 8.82 2.21
C VAL A 68 5.82 9.58 0.98
N ILE A 69 6.36 10.77 1.21
CA ILE A 69 7.02 11.58 0.19
C ILE A 69 8.46 11.83 0.64
N ASP A 70 9.41 11.53 -0.24
CA ASP A 70 10.82 11.78 0.01
C ASP A 70 11.12 13.29 0.00
N VAL A 71 11.82 13.76 1.04
CA VAL A 71 12.15 15.18 1.24
C VAL A 71 13.01 15.75 0.10
N GLY A 72 13.94 14.94 -0.43
CA GLY A 72 14.82 15.33 -1.53
C GLY A 72 14.06 15.53 -2.83
N THR A 73 13.09 14.65 -3.08
CA THR A 73 12.16 14.72 -4.22
C THR A 73 11.37 16.02 -4.21
N VAL A 74 10.86 16.45 -3.05
CA VAL A 74 10.16 17.76 -2.91
C VAL A 74 11.07 18.91 -3.31
N GLY A 75 12.34 18.89 -2.91
CA GLY A 75 13.33 19.91 -3.28
C GLY A 75 13.53 19.99 -4.81
N LEU A 76 13.62 18.84 -5.48
CA LEU A 76 13.76 18.77 -6.94
C LEU A 76 12.48 19.20 -7.67
N MET A 77 11.31 18.92 -7.11
CA MET A 77 10.03 19.42 -7.62
C MET A 77 9.94 20.94 -7.55
N LYS A 78 10.29 21.54 -6.40
CA LYS A 78 10.30 23.00 -6.23
C LYS A 78 11.28 23.70 -7.18
N LYS A 79 12.36 23.03 -7.59
CA LYS A 79 13.32 23.51 -8.61
C LYS A 79 12.84 23.31 -10.05
N GLY A 80 11.68 22.66 -10.28
CA GLY A 80 11.16 22.37 -11.61
C GLY A 80 11.88 21.24 -12.36
N ILE A 81 12.83 20.55 -11.71
CA ILE A 81 13.57 19.41 -12.26
C ILE A 81 12.63 18.19 -12.37
N ILE A 82 11.84 17.94 -11.33
CA ILE A 82 10.78 16.93 -11.34
C ILE A 82 9.45 17.62 -11.59
N LYS A 83 8.72 17.16 -12.61
CA LYS A 83 7.39 17.67 -12.96
C LYS A 83 6.34 16.61 -12.69
N VAL A 84 5.42 16.89 -11.77
CA VAL A 84 4.25 16.04 -11.55
C VAL A 84 3.28 16.24 -12.72
N GLN A 85 2.77 15.14 -13.26
CA GLN A 85 1.70 15.13 -14.24
C GLN A 85 0.49 14.39 -13.66
N GLY A 86 -0.69 14.65 -14.22
CA GLY A 86 -1.91 13.95 -13.83
C GLY A 86 -1.91 12.48 -14.23
N SER A 87 -3.05 11.81 -14.02
CA SER A 87 -3.21 10.39 -14.33
C SER A 87 -2.92 10.07 -15.80
N ILE A 88 -2.23 8.96 -16.02
CA ILE A 88 -1.98 8.40 -17.35
C ILE A 88 -3.27 7.77 -17.88
N SER A 89 -3.61 8.05 -19.13
CA SER A 89 -4.74 7.44 -19.84
C SER A 89 -4.31 6.36 -20.84
N LYS A 90 -3.16 6.56 -21.51
CA LYS A 90 -2.64 5.61 -22.51
C LYS A 90 -1.14 5.78 -22.69
N ILE A 91 -0.44 4.67 -22.94
CA ILE A 91 0.95 4.64 -23.38
C ILE A 91 0.98 4.03 -24.79
N LYS A 92 1.67 4.66 -25.74
CA LYS A 92 1.90 4.15 -27.11
C LYS A 92 3.38 4.34 -27.45
N GLY A 93 4.16 3.26 -27.37
CA GLY A 93 5.61 3.34 -27.48
C GLY A 93 6.18 4.26 -26.38
N ASN A 94 7.00 5.22 -26.78
CA ASN A 94 7.58 6.23 -25.89
C ASN A 94 6.66 7.43 -25.62
N ILE A 95 5.43 7.45 -26.15
CA ILE A 95 4.47 8.55 -25.96
C ILE A 95 3.45 8.19 -24.89
N VAL A 96 3.35 9.03 -23.86
CA VAL A 96 2.36 8.92 -22.78
C VAL A 96 1.29 10.00 -22.98
N LYS A 97 0.02 9.59 -23.01
CA LYS A 97 -1.15 10.46 -23.00
C LYS A 97 -1.73 10.54 -21.59
N PHE A 98 -1.86 11.75 -21.07
CA PHE A 98 -2.48 12.02 -19.78
C PHE A 98 -3.99 12.24 -19.93
N GLN A 99 -4.75 12.11 -18.83
CA GLN A 99 -6.20 12.32 -18.84
C GLN A 99 -6.60 13.73 -19.30
N CYS A 100 -5.74 14.74 -19.06
CA CYS A 100 -5.91 16.10 -19.58
C CYS A 100 -5.63 16.23 -21.10
N SER A 101 -5.59 15.13 -21.85
CA SER A 101 -5.26 15.06 -23.29
C SER A 101 -3.85 15.49 -23.70
N LYS A 102 -3.04 16.01 -22.78
CA LYS A 102 -1.61 16.28 -23.00
C LYS A 102 -0.87 15.00 -23.37
N ARG A 103 0.07 15.12 -24.32
CA ARG A 103 0.95 14.04 -24.75
C ARG A 103 2.41 14.44 -24.52
N MET A 104 3.22 13.52 -24.01
CA MET A 104 4.65 13.72 -23.78
C MET A 104 5.43 12.48 -24.19
N SER A 105 6.66 12.68 -24.67
CA SER A 105 7.59 11.60 -24.99
C SER A 105 8.59 11.40 -23.84
N PHE A 106 8.98 10.15 -23.58
CA PHE A 106 9.91 9.77 -22.52
C PHE A 106 10.92 8.75 -23.03
N ASP A 107 12.19 8.90 -22.66
CA ASP A 107 13.25 7.94 -23.01
C ASP A 107 13.13 6.62 -22.22
N ALA A 108 12.62 6.71 -20.99
CA ALA A 108 12.37 5.57 -20.11
C ALA A 108 11.09 5.76 -19.29
N ILE A 109 10.41 4.66 -18.98
CA ILE A 109 9.21 4.63 -18.13
C ILE A 109 9.43 3.59 -17.03
N VAL A 110 9.37 4.01 -15.77
CA VAL A 110 9.54 3.13 -14.60
C VAL A 110 8.23 3.08 -13.81
N PHE A 111 7.65 1.88 -13.65
CA PHE A 111 6.45 1.67 -12.85
C PHE A 111 6.78 1.44 -11.38
N ALA A 112 6.85 2.52 -10.61
CA ALA A 112 7.00 2.48 -9.15
C ALA A 112 5.65 2.44 -8.41
N THR A 113 4.67 1.68 -8.92
CA THR A 113 3.27 1.66 -8.44
C THR A 113 3.01 0.66 -7.30
N GLY A 114 4.07 0.10 -6.71
CA GLY A 114 4.00 -0.92 -5.66
C GLY A 114 3.55 -2.29 -6.16
N TYR A 115 3.18 -3.17 -5.20
CA TYR A 115 2.81 -4.56 -5.42
C TYR A 115 1.40 -4.86 -4.88
N LYS A 116 0.82 -6.00 -5.30
CA LYS A 116 -0.40 -6.56 -4.71
C LYS A 116 -0.04 -7.77 -3.84
N SER A 117 -0.77 -7.97 -2.74
CA SER A 117 -0.60 -9.17 -1.92
C SER A 117 -0.94 -10.42 -2.73
N THR A 118 -0.09 -11.44 -2.60
CA THR A 118 -0.30 -12.78 -3.16
C THR A 118 -0.78 -13.77 -2.12
N ALA A 119 -1.05 -13.33 -0.87
CA ALA A 119 -1.41 -14.18 0.26
C ALA A 119 -2.52 -15.18 -0.08
N ASN A 120 -3.60 -14.72 -0.71
CA ASN A 120 -4.72 -15.58 -1.12
C ASN A 120 -4.37 -16.67 -2.15
N MET A 121 -3.24 -16.55 -2.86
CA MET A 121 -2.81 -17.54 -3.85
C MET A 121 -2.17 -18.76 -3.20
N TRP A 122 -1.43 -18.56 -2.10
CA TRP A 122 -0.62 -19.61 -1.48
C TRP A 122 -1.10 -19.98 -0.07
N LEU A 123 -1.73 -19.04 0.66
CA LEU A 123 -2.38 -19.27 1.94
C LEU A 123 -3.88 -19.48 1.74
N LYS A 124 -4.28 -20.74 1.57
CA LYS A 124 -5.69 -21.12 1.60
C LYS A 124 -6.11 -21.38 3.05
N VAL A 125 -6.58 -20.35 3.74
CA VAL A 125 -7.20 -20.51 5.05
C VAL A 125 -8.56 -21.17 4.82
N TYR A 126 -8.58 -22.50 4.91
CA TYR A 126 -9.83 -23.24 4.83
C TYR A 126 -10.61 -23.06 6.15
N VAL A 127 -11.87 -22.66 5.97
CA VAL A 127 -13.01 -22.54 6.91
C VAL A 127 -13.04 -23.55 8.06
N PHE A 128 -12.37 -24.72 7.94
CA PHE A 128 -12.29 -25.74 9.00
C PHE A 128 -11.53 -25.30 10.27
N LEU A 129 -10.74 -24.23 10.22
CA LEU A 129 -9.98 -23.72 11.39
C LEU A 129 -10.64 -22.54 12.09
N LEU A 130 -11.79 -22.06 11.59
CA LEU A 130 -12.56 -20.99 12.21
C LEU A 130 -13.94 -21.52 12.55
N GLN A 131 -14.31 -21.59 13.83
CA GLN A 131 -15.53 -22.29 14.29
C GLN A 131 -16.84 -21.64 13.77
N ASN A 132 -16.72 -20.49 13.12
CA ASN A 132 -17.74 -19.60 12.57
C ASN A 132 -17.66 -19.42 11.05
N GLY A 133 -16.69 -20.04 10.37
CA GLY A 133 -16.57 -20.06 8.92
C GLY A 133 -16.17 -18.74 8.24
N GLU A 134 -15.59 -17.79 8.98
CA GLU A 134 -15.07 -16.55 8.43
C GLU A 134 -13.70 -16.76 7.75
N THR A 135 -13.21 -15.80 6.95
CA THR A 135 -11.85 -15.84 6.37
C THR A 135 -10.95 -14.83 7.07
N MET A 136 -9.70 -15.16 7.34
CA MET A 136 -8.76 -14.22 7.99
C MET A 136 -8.34 -13.07 7.08
N LEU A 137 -8.35 -13.31 5.76
CA LEU A 137 -7.97 -12.35 4.73
C LEU A 137 -9.17 -11.99 3.87
N ASN A 138 -9.25 -10.72 3.47
CA ASN A 138 -10.20 -10.25 2.46
C ASN A 138 -9.76 -10.65 1.05
N GLY A 139 -10.57 -10.35 0.04
CA GLY A 139 -10.27 -10.68 -1.36
C GLY A 139 -8.95 -10.11 -1.91
N ASN A 140 -8.39 -9.07 -1.28
CA ASN A 140 -7.11 -8.47 -1.65
C ASN A 140 -5.91 -9.09 -0.92
N GLY A 141 -6.11 -10.11 -0.08
CA GLY A 141 -5.03 -10.76 0.67
C GLY A 141 -4.53 -9.94 1.86
N LEU A 142 -5.37 -9.04 2.39
CA LEU A 142 -5.13 -8.23 3.59
C LEU A 142 -5.99 -8.75 4.75
N PRO A 143 -5.59 -8.55 6.02
CA PRO A 143 -6.42 -8.94 7.15
C PRO A 143 -7.82 -8.30 7.14
N ILE A 144 -8.83 -9.07 7.54
CA ILE A 144 -10.21 -8.55 7.70
C ILE A 144 -10.35 -7.72 8.98
N GLN A 145 -9.68 -8.13 10.05
CA GLN A 145 -9.70 -7.40 11.31
C GLN A 145 -8.99 -6.05 11.18
N LYS A 146 -9.52 -5.03 11.86
CA LYS A 146 -8.91 -3.71 11.93
C LYS A 146 -7.82 -3.65 12.99
N TYR A 147 -6.93 -2.67 12.87
CA TYR A 147 -6.02 -2.28 13.93
C TYR A 147 -6.77 -2.06 15.26
N PRO A 148 -6.22 -2.44 16.44
CA PRO A 148 -4.88 -3.03 16.66
C PRO A 148 -4.82 -4.56 16.52
N ASN A 149 -5.95 -5.24 16.35
CA ASN A 149 -6.01 -6.70 16.36
C ASN A 149 -5.92 -7.32 14.96
N HIS A 150 -5.61 -6.53 13.93
CA HIS A 150 -5.51 -6.96 12.53
C HIS A 150 -4.57 -8.16 12.28
N TRP A 151 -3.63 -8.44 13.19
CA TRP A 151 -2.68 -9.55 13.07
C TRP A 151 -3.12 -10.82 13.84
N LYS A 152 -4.17 -10.77 14.67
CA LYS A 152 -4.59 -11.87 15.55
C LYS A 152 -5.54 -12.83 14.84
N GLY A 153 -5.29 -14.14 14.99
CA GLY A 153 -6.24 -15.21 14.68
C GLY A 153 -7.39 -15.31 15.69
N GLU A 154 -8.44 -16.08 15.36
CA GLU A 154 -9.56 -16.34 16.28
C GLU A 154 -9.10 -16.94 17.62
N ASN A 155 -8.13 -17.85 17.58
CA ASN A 155 -7.55 -18.46 18.77
C ASN A 155 -6.42 -17.61 19.40
N GLY A 156 -6.25 -16.37 18.95
CA GLY A 156 -5.15 -15.50 19.36
C GLY A 156 -3.76 -15.96 18.89
N LEU A 157 -2.75 -15.24 19.37
CA LEU A 157 -1.44 -15.78 19.75
C LEU A 157 -1.44 -15.90 21.27
#